data_AF-A0A972H9N3-F1
#
_entry.id   AF-A0A972H9N3-F1
#
_cell.length_a   1.000
_cell.length_b   1.000
_cell.length_c   1.000
_cell.angle_alpha   90.00
_cell.angle_beta   90.00
_cell.angle_gamma   90.00
#
_symmetry.space_group_name_H-M   'P 1'
#
loop_
_entity.id
_entity.type
_entity.pdbx_description
1 polymer ?
#
loop_
_entity_poly.entity_id
_entity_poly.type
_entity_poly.pdbx_seq_one_letter_code
_entity_poly.pdbx_strand_id
1 'polypeptide(L)'
;MSNKPKPKSPGKRVAVDEVTSGDSRLKKLIVPLLGIIFVGGIIAIVLLSPPELKGVPDGTQTLAVGDPRHVEGPVAPAGEVPAGGPHAGIWQNCGFYDQPVGTENILHSMEHGSVWVSYDPNLSSDEIQTLRGFASPNEKVLVTPVPGQSAPIIATAWSQQLELDDVSDPRLNQFVNEFTRGLTAPEPGGTCRGGVGTPQF
;
A
#
# COMPACT_ATOMS: atom_id res chain seq x y z
N MET A 1 -77.79 -32.18 -11.99
CA MET A 1 -77.84 -33.66 -12.05
C MET A 1 -76.42 -34.18 -12.09
N SER A 2 -76.13 -35.09 -11.17
CA SER A 2 -74.83 -35.60 -10.76
C SER A 2 -73.99 -36.18 -11.90
N ASN A 3 -72.67 -36.02 -11.79
CA ASN A 3 -71.77 -37.13 -12.11
C ASN A 3 -70.54 -37.13 -11.19
N LYS A 4 -70.37 -38.25 -10.50
CA LYS A 4 -69.33 -38.52 -9.49
C LYS A 4 -67.93 -38.58 -10.12
N PRO A 5 -66.87 -38.23 -9.36
CA PRO A 5 -65.49 -38.29 -9.84
C PRO A 5 -64.94 -39.73 -9.82
N LYS A 6 -64.16 -40.09 -10.85
CA LYS A 6 -63.30 -41.29 -10.88
C LYS A 6 -61.85 -40.92 -10.54
N PRO A 7 -61.11 -41.79 -9.82
CA PRO A 7 -59.83 -41.45 -9.19
C PRO A 7 -58.66 -41.33 -10.18
N LYS A 8 -57.74 -40.41 -9.84
CA LYS A 8 -56.50 -40.07 -10.55
C LYS A 8 -55.51 -41.25 -10.58
N SER A 9 -54.90 -41.45 -11.75
CA SER A 9 -53.75 -42.33 -11.98
C SER A 9 -52.50 -41.85 -11.20
N PRO A 10 -51.72 -42.72 -10.53
CA PRO A 10 -50.47 -42.30 -9.91
C PRO A 10 -49.38 -42.13 -10.98
N GLY A 11 -48.88 -40.89 -11.09
CA GLY A 11 -47.75 -40.54 -11.94
C GLY A 11 -46.46 -41.24 -11.52
N LYS A 12 -45.70 -41.65 -12.54
CA LYS A 12 -44.37 -42.25 -12.49
C LYS A 12 -43.40 -41.34 -11.71
N ARG A 13 -42.98 -41.77 -10.51
CA ARG A 13 -41.80 -41.19 -9.84
C ARG A 13 -40.56 -41.77 -10.52
N VAL A 14 -39.80 -40.93 -11.21
CA VAL A 14 -38.43 -41.24 -11.61
C VAL A 14 -37.59 -41.06 -10.34
N ALA A 15 -36.98 -42.15 -9.88
CA ALA A 15 -35.99 -42.08 -8.82
C ALA A 15 -34.81 -41.22 -9.32
N VAL A 16 -34.49 -40.17 -8.56
CA VAL A 16 -33.17 -39.54 -8.67
C VAL A 16 -32.24 -40.50 -7.96
N ASP A 17 -31.46 -41.26 -8.74
CA ASP A 17 -30.45 -42.15 -8.19
C ASP A 17 -29.45 -41.29 -7.41
N GLU A 18 -29.49 -41.48 -6.09
CA GLU A 18 -28.54 -40.97 -5.14
C GLU A 18 -27.18 -41.64 -5.43
N VAL A 19 -26.28 -40.92 -6.10
CA VAL A 19 -24.86 -41.33 -6.24
C VAL A 19 -24.23 -41.28 -4.86
N THR A 20 -24.42 -42.34 -4.07
CA THR A 20 -23.63 -42.60 -2.87
C THR A 20 -22.50 -43.58 -3.18
N SER A 21 -21.48 -43.47 -2.33
CA SER A 21 -20.43 -44.47 -2.12
C SER A 21 -19.15 -44.31 -2.96
N GLY A 22 -18.48 -43.16 -2.74
CA GLY A 22 -17.02 -43.13 -2.80
C GLY A 22 -16.43 -43.78 -1.54
N ASP A 23 -15.61 -44.81 -1.73
CA ASP A 23 -15.11 -45.75 -0.73
C ASP A 23 -14.56 -45.07 0.55
N SER A 24 -15.09 -45.47 1.72
CA SER A 24 -14.82 -44.81 3.02
C SER A 24 -13.36 -44.88 3.45
N ARG A 25 -12.62 -45.90 2.96
CA ARG A 25 -11.18 -46.07 3.22
C ARG A 25 -10.34 -45.03 2.48
N LEU A 26 -10.77 -44.65 1.27
CA LEU A 26 -10.11 -43.64 0.46
C LEU A 26 -10.30 -42.25 1.06
N LYS A 27 -11.51 -41.93 1.54
CA LYS A 27 -11.79 -40.68 2.28
C LYS A 27 -11.00 -40.57 3.59
N LYS A 28 -10.81 -41.69 4.32
CA LYS A 28 -10.00 -41.73 5.55
C LYS A 28 -8.50 -41.46 5.34
N LEU A 29 -7.98 -41.72 4.14
CA LEU A 29 -6.57 -41.45 3.79
C LEU A 29 -6.38 -40.09 3.12
N ILE A 30 -7.36 -39.63 2.31
CA ILE A 30 -7.27 -38.36 1.58
C ILE A 30 -7.39 -37.14 2.51
N VAL A 31 -8.30 -37.18 3.49
CA VAL A 31 -8.51 -36.06 4.43
C VAL A 31 -7.27 -35.71 5.28
N PRO A 32 -6.58 -36.67 5.94
CA PRO A 32 -5.37 -36.34 6.70
C PRO A 32 -4.21 -35.92 5.78
N LEU A 33 -4.11 -36.48 4.56
CA LEU A 33 -3.07 -36.09 3.60
C LEU A 33 -3.27 -34.63 3.12
N LEU A 34 -4.51 -34.24 2.82
CA LEU A 34 -4.85 -32.84 2.50
C LEU A 34 -4.58 -31.92 3.68
N GLY A 35 -4.86 -32.35 4.92
CA GLY A 35 -4.50 -31.63 6.13
C GLY A 35 -2.99 -31.42 6.28
N ILE A 36 -2.19 -32.46 6.02
CA ILE A 36 -0.72 -32.38 6.07
C ILE A 36 -0.17 -31.50 4.95
N ILE A 37 -0.72 -31.59 3.73
CA ILE A 37 -0.32 -30.71 2.61
C ILE A 37 -0.71 -29.26 2.90
N PHE A 38 -1.87 -29.02 3.50
CA PHE A 38 -2.31 -27.69 3.88
C PHE A 38 -1.42 -27.10 4.99
N VAL A 39 -1.17 -27.86 6.06
CA VAL A 39 -0.30 -27.43 7.16
C VAL A 39 1.15 -27.29 6.68
N GLY A 40 1.64 -28.22 5.88
CA GLY A 40 2.96 -28.15 5.25
C GLY A 40 3.09 -26.98 4.29
N GLY A 41 2.03 -26.65 3.54
CA GLY A 41 1.95 -25.50 2.67
C GLY A 41 1.96 -24.17 3.45
N ILE A 42 1.20 -24.06 4.54
CA ILE A 42 1.22 -22.90 5.43
C ILE A 42 2.60 -22.74 6.08
N ILE A 43 3.19 -23.82 6.58
CA ILE A 43 4.54 -23.81 7.16
C ILE A 43 5.58 -23.41 6.10
N ALA A 44 5.49 -23.94 4.88
CA ALA A 44 6.38 -23.56 3.80
C ALA A 44 6.20 -22.08 3.42
N ILE A 45 4.98 -21.56 3.36
CA ILE A 45 4.73 -20.13 3.13
C ILE A 45 5.36 -19.29 4.24
N VAL A 46 5.21 -19.66 5.51
CA VAL A 46 5.81 -18.94 6.64
C VAL A 46 7.34 -19.03 6.63
N LEU A 47 7.92 -20.17 6.28
CA LEU A 47 9.37 -20.37 6.20
C LEU A 47 10.01 -19.73 4.95
N LEU A 48 9.27 -19.62 3.85
CA LEU A 48 9.72 -19.02 2.58
C LEU A 48 9.39 -17.52 2.50
N SER A 49 8.55 -17.01 3.40
CA SER A 49 8.31 -15.57 3.50
C SER A 49 9.59 -14.91 4.05
N PRO A 50 10.15 -13.90 3.36
CA PRO A 50 11.24 -13.12 3.93
C PRO A 50 10.77 -12.51 5.27
N PRO A 51 11.66 -12.39 6.28
CA PRO A 51 11.29 -11.77 7.53
C PRO A 51 10.79 -10.35 7.25
N GLU A 52 9.67 -9.96 7.90
CA GLU A 52 9.25 -8.56 7.96
C GLU A 52 10.44 -7.74 8.48
N LEU A 53 11.03 -6.91 7.62
CA LEU A 53 12.01 -5.94 8.05
C LEU A 53 11.27 -4.91 8.91
N LYS A 54 11.67 -4.79 10.19
CA LYS A 54 11.04 -3.91 11.17
C LYS A 54 11.97 -2.79 11.56
N GLY A 55 11.41 -1.64 11.92
CA GLY A 55 12.17 -0.47 12.31
C GLY A 55 12.73 0.30 11.13
N VAL A 56 13.53 1.30 11.45
CA VAL A 56 14.17 2.19 10.48
C VAL A 56 15.12 1.41 9.56
N PRO A 57 14.98 1.47 8.23
CA PRO A 57 15.86 0.77 7.30
C PRO A 57 17.31 1.27 7.35
N ASP A 58 18.26 0.37 7.10
CA ASP A 58 19.68 0.72 6.96
C ASP A 58 19.91 1.71 5.83
N GLY A 59 20.73 2.73 6.11
CA GLY A 59 21.00 3.84 5.19
C GLY A 59 20.03 5.02 5.32
N THR A 60 18.99 4.91 6.16
CA THR A 60 18.14 6.06 6.48
C THR A 60 18.96 7.12 7.23
N GLN A 61 18.92 8.34 6.74
CA GLN A 61 19.58 9.49 7.35
C GLN A 61 18.57 10.27 8.18
N THR A 62 18.99 10.71 9.37
CA THR A 62 18.28 11.72 10.15
C THR A 62 18.84 13.08 9.79
N LEU A 63 18.01 13.93 9.21
CA LEU A 63 18.38 15.25 8.71
C LEU A 63 17.91 16.33 9.68
N ALA A 64 18.75 17.34 9.88
CA ALA A 64 18.33 18.55 10.57
C ALA A 64 17.37 19.32 9.65
N VAL A 65 16.20 19.67 10.19
CA VAL A 65 15.17 20.43 9.47
C VAL A 65 14.90 21.74 10.19
N GLY A 66 14.43 22.75 9.46
CA GLY A 66 14.01 24.01 10.05
C GLY A 66 12.73 23.88 10.88
N ASP A 67 12.34 24.97 11.54
CA ASP A 67 11.09 25.01 12.30
C ASP A 67 9.88 24.73 11.37
N PRO A 68 8.87 23.96 11.83
CA PRO A 68 7.64 23.69 11.09
C PRO A 68 6.69 24.90 11.12
N ARG A 69 7.08 25.98 10.43
CA ARG A 69 6.29 27.21 10.37
C ARG A 69 5.56 27.28 9.05
N HIS A 70 4.28 27.63 9.10
CA HIS A 70 3.53 27.97 7.90
C HIS A 70 4.04 29.25 7.25
N VAL A 71 4.27 29.19 5.94
CA VAL A 71 4.71 30.29 5.08
C VAL A 71 3.93 30.30 3.76
N GLU A 72 4.00 31.43 3.07
CA GLU A 72 3.47 31.56 1.70
C GLU A 72 4.61 31.48 0.69
N GLY A 73 4.36 30.84 -0.45
CA GLY A 73 5.30 30.73 -1.56
C GLY A 73 6.27 29.55 -1.44
N PRO A 74 7.24 29.47 -2.38
CA PRO A 74 8.14 28.33 -2.49
C PRO A 74 9.15 28.27 -1.34
N VAL A 75 9.40 27.05 -0.86
CA VAL A 75 10.28 26.79 0.31
C VAL A 75 11.57 26.03 -0.03
N ALA A 76 11.63 25.46 -1.24
CA ALA A 76 12.80 24.76 -1.75
C ALA A 76 12.95 25.02 -3.26
N PRO A 77 14.19 25.02 -3.79
CA PRO A 77 14.46 24.99 -5.23
C PRO A 77 13.86 23.76 -5.92
N ALA A 78 13.63 23.87 -7.23
CA ALA A 78 13.24 22.72 -8.04
C ALA A 78 14.34 21.65 -8.03
N GLY A 79 13.94 20.37 -7.93
CA GLY A 79 14.87 19.23 -7.88
C GLY A 79 15.29 18.83 -6.46
N GLU A 80 15.02 19.65 -5.44
CA GLU A 80 15.31 19.33 -4.05
C GLU A 80 14.15 18.60 -3.37
N VAL A 81 14.50 17.63 -2.52
CA VAL A 81 13.56 16.83 -1.73
C VAL A 81 13.83 17.10 -0.25
N PRO A 82 13.33 18.21 0.32
CA PRO A 82 13.55 18.55 1.73
C PRO A 82 12.84 17.55 2.65
N ALA A 83 13.46 17.25 3.80
CA ALA A 83 12.89 16.35 4.80
C ALA A 83 11.99 17.03 5.85
N GLY A 84 11.72 18.33 5.71
CA GLY A 84 10.93 19.11 6.65
C GLY A 84 11.28 20.60 6.60
N GLY A 85 10.74 21.38 7.53
CA GLY A 85 10.99 22.82 7.63
C GLY A 85 9.74 23.67 7.32
N PRO A 86 9.92 24.95 6.97
CA PRO A 86 8.81 25.83 6.61
C PRO A 86 8.02 25.28 5.41
N HIS A 87 6.70 25.40 5.46
CA HIS A 87 5.81 24.78 4.47
C HIS A 87 4.48 25.53 4.36
N ALA A 88 3.60 25.13 3.42
CA ALA A 88 2.34 25.83 3.17
C ALA A 88 1.32 25.61 4.29
N GLY A 89 0.35 26.50 4.47
CA GLY A 89 -0.74 26.31 5.46
C GLY A 89 -1.82 25.28 5.06
N ILE A 90 -1.73 24.70 3.86
CA ILE A 90 -2.67 23.67 3.38
C ILE A 90 -1.87 22.48 2.86
N TRP A 91 -2.27 21.27 3.23
CA TRP A 91 -1.60 20.02 2.83
C TRP A 91 -1.93 19.57 1.41
N GLN A 92 -1.05 18.75 0.86
CA GLN A 92 -1.24 18.01 -0.39
C GLN A 92 -2.07 16.74 -0.13
N ASN A 93 -3.06 16.43 -0.99
CA ASN A 93 -3.77 15.16 -0.89
C ASN A 93 -2.86 13.97 -1.21
N CYS A 94 -2.79 12.97 -0.32
CA CYS A 94 -2.00 11.75 -0.51
C CYS A 94 -2.49 10.91 -1.70
N GLY A 95 -1.54 10.30 -2.40
CA GLY A 95 -1.74 9.43 -3.55
C GLY A 95 -0.68 9.65 -4.62
N PHE A 96 -0.90 9.10 -5.81
CA PHE A 96 0.04 9.16 -6.92
C PHE A 96 -0.21 10.40 -7.79
N TYR A 97 0.88 11.04 -8.22
CA TYR A 97 0.88 12.10 -9.21
C TYR A 97 1.89 11.76 -10.30
N ASP A 98 1.47 11.92 -11.57
CA ASP A 98 2.34 11.77 -12.75
C ASP A 98 3.07 13.07 -13.11
N GLN A 99 2.82 14.15 -12.38
CA GLN A 99 3.45 15.45 -12.54
C GLN A 99 3.92 15.99 -11.18
N PRO A 100 4.95 16.86 -11.16
CA PRO A 100 5.36 17.52 -9.92
C PRO A 100 4.21 18.31 -9.29
N VAL A 101 4.15 18.31 -7.97
CA VAL A 101 3.22 19.14 -7.17
C VAL A 101 4.01 19.99 -6.19
N GLY A 102 3.35 20.97 -5.55
CA GLY A 102 4.03 21.94 -4.67
C GLY A 102 4.72 21.29 -3.48
N THR A 103 6.04 21.42 -3.38
CA THR A 103 6.86 20.87 -2.28
C THR A 103 6.36 21.39 -0.92
N GLU A 104 5.97 22.66 -0.84
CA GLU A 104 5.42 23.27 0.35
C GLU A 104 4.12 22.61 0.84
N ASN A 105 3.29 22.08 -0.05
CA ASN A 105 2.07 21.35 0.33
C ASN A 105 2.39 19.91 0.74
N ILE A 106 3.38 19.27 0.08
CA ILE A 106 3.87 17.94 0.46
C ILE A 106 4.46 17.97 1.87
N LEU A 107 5.25 19.00 2.20
CA LEU A 107 5.86 19.13 3.52
C LEU A 107 4.81 19.26 4.64
N HIS A 108 3.69 19.95 4.41
CA HIS A 108 2.57 19.96 5.36
C HIS A 108 1.98 18.54 5.51
N SER A 109 1.79 17.80 4.41
CA SER A 109 1.35 16.39 4.52
C SER A 109 2.31 15.54 5.34
N MET A 110 3.63 15.77 5.21
CA MET A 110 4.66 15.12 6.01
C MET A 110 4.63 15.57 7.47
N GLU A 111 4.26 16.82 7.77
CA GLU A 111 4.01 17.30 9.12
C GLU A 111 2.88 16.50 9.80
N HIS A 112 1.86 16.14 9.02
CA HIS A 112 0.77 15.24 9.42
C HIS A 112 1.15 13.75 9.46
N GLY A 113 2.41 13.43 9.14
CA GLY A 113 2.96 12.08 9.17
C GLY A 113 2.79 11.26 7.90
N SER A 114 2.66 11.90 6.73
CA SER A 114 2.77 11.17 5.46
C SER A 114 4.21 10.82 5.11
N VAL A 115 4.38 9.78 4.30
CA VAL A 115 5.63 9.48 3.60
C VAL A 115 5.55 10.01 2.18
N TRP A 116 6.60 10.70 1.74
CA TRP A 116 6.78 11.12 0.36
C TRP A 116 7.79 10.21 -0.34
N VAL A 117 7.33 9.45 -1.33
CA VAL A 117 8.15 8.67 -2.26
C VAL A 117 8.32 9.50 -3.53
N SER A 118 9.44 10.19 -3.63
CA SER A 118 9.81 10.95 -4.83
C SER A 118 10.63 10.09 -5.79
N TYR A 119 10.47 10.33 -7.10
CA TYR A 119 11.16 9.54 -8.13
C TYR A 119 11.69 10.39 -9.29
N ASP A 120 12.77 9.93 -9.91
CA ASP A 120 13.26 10.49 -11.16
C ASP A 120 12.25 10.16 -12.28
N PRO A 121 11.68 11.16 -12.99
CA PRO A 121 10.74 10.93 -14.08
C PRO A 121 11.31 10.11 -15.26
N ASN A 122 12.62 9.87 -15.33
CA ASN A 122 13.26 9.05 -16.34
C ASN A 122 13.24 7.54 -16.04
N LEU A 123 12.71 7.12 -14.88
CA LEU A 123 12.46 5.70 -14.60
C LEU A 123 11.55 5.09 -15.66
N SER A 124 11.68 3.77 -15.87
CA SER A 124 10.81 3.05 -16.78
C SER A 124 9.35 3.08 -16.32
N SER A 125 8.42 2.89 -17.26
CA SER A 125 6.99 2.84 -16.94
C SER A 125 6.64 1.76 -15.91
N ASP A 126 7.35 0.61 -15.93
CA ASP A 126 7.11 -0.49 -15.00
C ASP A 126 7.60 -0.15 -13.58
N GLU A 127 8.70 0.58 -13.47
CA GLU A 127 9.22 1.09 -12.20
C GLU A 127 8.27 2.15 -11.61
N ILE A 128 7.81 3.10 -12.42
CA ILE A 128 6.82 4.10 -11.98
C ILE A 128 5.51 3.42 -11.57
N GLN A 129 5.09 2.37 -12.29
CA GLN A 129 3.91 1.59 -11.92
C GLN A 129 4.10 0.82 -10.60
N THR A 130 5.31 0.35 -10.32
CA THR A 130 5.66 -0.24 -9.02
C THR A 130 5.55 0.79 -7.91
N LEU A 131 6.10 2.00 -8.11
CA LEU A 131 6.01 3.09 -7.14
C LEU A 131 4.57 3.57 -6.91
N ARG A 132 3.75 3.62 -7.98
CA ARG A 132 2.32 3.91 -7.87
C ARG A 132 1.63 2.95 -6.90
N GLY A 133 2.09 1.69 -6.78
CA GLY A 133 1.52 0.70 -5.86
C GLY A 133 1.55 1.12 -4.38
N PHE A 134 2.44 2.05 -3.99
CA PHE A 134 2.46 2.62 -2.63
C PHE A 134 1.37 3.68 -2.40
N ALA A 135 0.79 4.23 -3.47
CA ALA A 135 -0.33 5.15 -3.36
C ALA A 135 -1.64 4.36 -3.19
N SER A 136 -2.04 4.13 -1.94
CA SER A 136 -3.36 3.59 -1.62
C SER A 136 -4.26 4.70 -1.04
N PRO A 137 -5.57 4.73 -1.35
CA PRO A 137 -6.46 5.71 -0.76
C PRO A 137 -6.35 5.77 0.76
N ASN A 138 -6.21 4.63 1.43
CA ASN A 138 -6.21 4.50 2.88
C ASN A 138 -4.84 4.68 3.54
N GLU A 139 -3.80 4.96 2.75
CA GLU A 139 -2.44 5.15 3.24
C GLU A 139 -2.04 6.62 3.16
N LYS A 140 -1.15 7.05 4.05
CA LYS A 140 -0.58 8.39 4.05
C LYS A 140 0.71 8.42 3.21
N VAL A 141 0.59 8.08 1.93
CA VAL A 141 1.74 8.07 1.02
C VAL A 141 1.49 9.01 -0.16
N LEU A 142 2.46 9.86 -0.45
CA LEU A 142 2.54 10.69 -1.63
C LEU A 142 3.59 10.10 -2.57
N VAL A 143 3.24 9.88 -3.83
CA VAL A 143 4.18 9.40 -4.85
C VAL A 143 4.21 10.40 -6.00
N THR A 144 5.34 11.10 -6.19
CA THR A 144 5.41 12.22 -7.16
C THR A 144 6.78 12.28 -7.86
N PRO A 145 6.86 12.71 -9.13
CA PRO A 145 8.14 12.89 -9.79
C PRO A 145 8.82 14.17 -9.30
N VAL A 146 10.14 14.13 -9.16
CA VAL A 146 10.99 15.31 -8.91
C VAL A 146 12.15 15.30 -9.92
N PRO A 147 12.04 16.06 -11.04
CA PRO A 147 13.09 16.12 -12.04
C PRO A 147 14.41 16.62 -11.44
N GLY A 148 15.49 15.85 -11.64
CA GLY A 148 16.84 16.23 -11.18
C GLY A 148 17.12 15.97 -9.70
N GLN A 149 16.28 15.19 -9.00
CA GLN A 149 16.59 14.71 -7.66
C GLN A 149 17.90 13.90 -7.60
N SER A 150 18.52 13.82 -6.42
CA SER A 150 19.87 13.26 -6.21
C SER A 150 20.00 11.75 -6.42
N ALA A 151 18.91 10.99 -6.27
CA ALA A 151 18.87 9.54 -6.41
C ALA A 151 17.63 9.10 -7.19
N PRO A 152 17.59 7.90 -7.80
CA PRO A 152 16.43 7.44 -8.57
C PRO A 152 15.11 7.44 -7.79
N ILE A 153 15.16 7.05 -6.52
CA ILE A 153 14.03 7.11 -5.59
C ILE A 153 14.50 7.71 -4.27
N ILE A 154 13.71 8.62 -3.69
CA ILE A 154 13.95 9.15 -2.35
C ILE A 154 12.65 9.01 -1.54
N ALA A 155 12.70 8.16 -0.51
CA ALA A 155 11.65 8.02 0.47
C ALA A 155 11.91 8.97 1.65
N THR A 156 10.96 9.86 1.92
CA THR A 156 11.12 10.92 2.90
C THR A 156 9.95 10.94 3.86
N ALA A 157 10.24 10.97 5.16
CA ALA A 157 9.33 11.32 6.23
C ALA A 157 9.92 12.50 6.99
N TRP A 158 9.18 13.10 7.92
CA TRP A 158 9.69 14.27 8.64
C TRP A 158 11.03 13.95 9.34
N SER A 159 12.08 14.71 9.00
CA SER A 159 13.48 14.55 9.41
C SER A 159 14.17 13.24 9.01
N GLN A 160 13.53 12.37 8.23
CA GLN A 160 14.05 11.04 7.89
C GLN A 160 14.06 10.86 6.37
N GLN A 161 15.19 10.45 5.81
CA GLN A 161 15.31 10.29 4.37
C GLN A 161 16.13 9.07 4.00
N LEU A 162 15.67 8.34 2.99
CA LEU A 162 16.33 7.17 2.44
C LEU A 162 16.38 7.30 0.92
N GLU A 163 17.60 7.34 0.39
CA GLU A 163 17.88 7.31 -1.05
C GLU A 163 18.06 5.86 -1.51
N LEU A 164 17.50 5.53 -2.68
CA LEU A 164 17.45 4.19 -3.24
C LEU A 164 17.69 4.23 -4.75
N ASP A 165 18.38 3.21 -5.25
CA ASP A 165 18.68 3.05 -6.68
C ASP A 165 17.64 2.21 -7.43
N ASP A 166 16.84 1.40 -6.72
CA ASP A 166 15.96 0.38 -7.31
C ASP A 166 14.60 0.35 -6.59
N VAL A 167 13.51 0.32 -7.36
CA VAL A 167 12.12 0.29 -6.86
C VAL A 167 11.77 -1.01 -6.12
N SER A 168 12.53 -2.08 -6.36
CA SER A 168 12.39 -3.39 -5.71
C SER A 168 13.20 -3.53 -4.42
N ASP A 169 13.97 -2.50 -4.03
CA ASP A 169 14.71 -2.53 -2.77
C ASP A 169 13.73 -2.69 -1.59
N PRO A 170 13.85 -3.77 -0.80
CA PRO A 170 12.91 -4.04 0.29
C PRO A 170 12.89 -2.94 1.36
N ARG A 171 13.94 -2.11 1.44
CA ARG A 171 14.01 -0.98 2.36
C ARG A 171 12.98 0.11 2.04
N LEU A 172 12.51 0.23 0.79
CA LEU A 172 11.44 1.17 0.44
C LEU A 172 10.15 0.84 1.18
N ASN A 173 9.71 -0.41 1.08
CA ASN A 173 8.52 -0.89 1.78
C ASN A 173 8.70 -0.85 3.30
N GLN A 174 9.89 -1.18 3.79
CA GLN A 174 10.21 -1.03 5.21
C GLN A 174 10.08 0.42 5.68
N PHE A 175 10.61 1.39 4.91
CA PHE A 175 10.52 2.83 5.23
C PHE A 175 9.07 3.30 5.30
N VAL A 176 8.26 2.97 4.27
CA VAL A 176 6.86 3.34 4.21
C VAL A 176 6.10 2.78 5.41
N ASN A 177 6.31 1.50 5.74
CA ASN A 177 5.64 0.86 6.88
C ASN A 177 6.06 1.45 8.24
N GLU A 178 7.33 1.82 8.39
CA GLU A 178 7.84 2.41 9.63
C GLU A 178 7.25 3.82 9.86
N PHE A 179 7.25 4.66 8.82
CA PHE A 179 7.02 6.09 8.99
C PHE A 179 5.59 6.57 8.68
N THR A 180 4.75 5.80 8.00
CA THR A 180 3.35 6.20 7.71
C THR A 180 2.45 6.31 8.95
N ARG A 181 2.88 5.78 10.10
CA ARG A 181 2.23 6.05 11.39
C ARG A 181 2.45 7.48 11.89
N GLY A 182 3.44 8.18 11.32
CA GLY A 182 3.71 9.59 11.60
C GLY A 182 4.27 9.87 12.99
N LEU A 183 4.72 8.87 13.75
CA LEU A 183 5.09 9.02 15.16
C LEU A 183 6.24 10.02 15.41
N THR A 184 7.04 10.31 14.38
CA THR A 184 8.16 11.26 14.43
C THR A 184 7.82 12.62 13.82
N ALA A 185 6.61 12.80 13.29
CA ALA A 185 6.17 14.04 12.67
C ALA A 185 5.74 15.06 13.74
N PRO A 186 5.80 16.38 13.46
CA PRO A 186 5.37 17.41 14.40
C PRO A 186 3.88 17.33 14.78
N GLU A 187 3.01 16.96 13.83
CA GLU A 187 1.56 16.88 14.03
C GLU A 187 1.01 15.48 13.68
N PRO A 188 1.41 14.44 14.44
CA PRO A 188 1.05 13.07 14.14
C PRO A 188 -0.46 12.89 14.12
N GLY A 189 -0.98 12.26 13.06
CA GLY A 189 -2.40 11.94 12.94
C GLY A 189 -3.24 12.95 12.15
N GLY A 190 -2.66 14.08 11.72
CA GLY A 190 -3.32 15.01 10.79
C GLY A 190 -3.80 14.33 9.51
N THR A 191 -4.82 14.89 8.85
CA THR A 191 -5.34 14.30 7.59
C THR A 191 -4.40 14.58 6.42
N CYS A 192 -4.30 13.63 5.49
CA CYS A 192 -3.67 13.86 4.18
C CYS A 192 -4.72 13.89 3.06
N ARG A 193 -5.96 14.28 3.39
CA ARG A 193 -7.10 14.35 2.48
C ARG A 193 -7.92 15.61 2.73
N GLY A 194 -8.57 16.14 1.70
CA GLY A 194 -9.34 17.38 1.77
C GLY A 194 -8.49 18.65 1.62
N GLY A 195 -7.22 18.51 1.23
CA GLY A 195 -6.32 19.60 0.90
C GLY A 195 -6.26 19.84 -0.62
N VAL A 196 -5.11 20.28 -1.12
CA VAL A 196 -4.92 20.58 -2.54
C VAL A 196 -4.57 19.33 -3.37
N GLY A 197 -4.76 19.43 -4.70
CA GLY A 197 -4.41 18.39 -5.67
C GLY A 197 -5.44 17.27 -5.81
N THR A 198 -5.36 16.56 -6.94
CA THR A 198 -6.24 15.44 -7.29
C THR A 198 -5.38 14.22 -7.62
N PRO A 199 -5.12 13.35 -6.63
CA PRO A 199 -4.26 12.19 -6.83
C PRO A 199 -4.94 11.10 -7.66
N GLN A 200 -4.12 10.30 -8.30
CA GLN A 200 -4.48 9.01 -8.89
C GLN A 200 -4.14 7.89 -7.90
N PHE A 201 -4.66 6.69 -8.16
CA PHE A 201 -4.37 5.46 -7.43
C PHE A 201 -4.21 4.33 -8.45
#